data_AF-A0A6A7A8A7-F1
#
_entry.id   AF-A0A6A7A8A7-F1
#
_cell.length_a   1.000
_cell.length_b   1.000
_cell.length_c   1.000
_cell.angle_alpha   90.00
_cell.angle_beta   90.00
_cell.angle_gamma   90.00
#
_symmetry.space_group_name_H-M   'P 1'
#
loop_
_entity.id
_entity.type
_entity.pdbx_description
1 polymer ?
#
loop_
_entity_poly.entity_id
_entity_poly.type
_entity_poly.pdbx_seq_one_letter_code
_entity_poly.pdbx_strand_id
1 'polypeptide(L)'
;MPSGYTCLYKKSQRSFLFYITANIGPGGSNRPLAVAYRQGNDLSRSALSRVTNVANDILSLVKILSDPANRASLEAERTLAEKWYQQRDSQSRAPTLPDAPQPPFAGWQDNWRPIVQPELAQSSTPADFASTAACLVSGLLKDSSRTRPGDVQLQPLSTIFHGDSLEYGMVVIDISDLAHVEYGIVSFPVCYMAHVEYHSDCGGWDPVEDDPPQKEPDVVLGDKRPRVLMSVVENVGKYMPFRLEERIAREVRACESIEDDSILDCEYPDHCFD
;
A
#
# COMPACT_ATOMS: atom_id res chain seq x y z
N MET A 1 -23.65 32.59 -3.90
CA MET A 1 -23.07 31.53 -4.73
C MET A 1 -23.54 30.19 -4.18
N PRO A 2 -23.71 29.14 -4.99
CA PRO A 2 -23.94 27.81 -4.48
C PRO A 2 -22.77 27.38 -3.59
N SER A 3 -23.06 26.56 -2.59
CA SER A 3 -22.06 26.09 -1.63
C SER A 3 -22.40 24.68 -1.19
N GLY A 4 -21.38 23.91 -0.82
CA GLY A 4 -21.57 22.54 -0.40
C GLY A 4 -20.34 21.92 0.25
N TYR A 5 -20.59 20.86 1.02
CA TYR A 5 -19.54 19.99 1.54
C TYR A 5 -19.18 18.95 0.48
N THR A 6 -18.00 19.07 -0.11
CA THR A 6 -17.59 18.25 -1.26
C THR A 6 -16.12 17.85 -1.20
N CYS A 7 -15.76 16.85 -2.00
CA CYS A 7 -14.40 16.36 -2.13
C CYS A 7 -13.59 17.30 -3.04
N LEU A 8 -12.69 18.09 -2.46
CA LEU A 8 -11.82 18.99 -3.19
C LEU A 8 -10.74 18.23 -3.96
N TYR A 9 -10.23 17.15 -3.37
CA TYR A 9 -9.12 16.39 -3.94
C TYR A 9 -9.09 14.94 -3.45
N LYS A 10 -8.72 14.01 -4.32
CA LYS A 10 -8.55 12.58 -4.00
C LYS A 10 -7.10 12.17 -4.16
N LYS A 11 -6.55 11.47 -3.18
CA LYS A 11 -5.21 10.87 -3.23
C LYS A 11 -5.26 9.38 -2.91
N SER A 12 -4.27 8.66 -3.40
CA SER A 12 -3.92 7.35 -2.86
C SER A 12 -3.36 7.52 -1.45
N GLN A 13 -3.47 6.46 -0.63
CA GLN A 13 -2.71 6.36 0.61
C GLN A 13 -1.24 6.66 0.36
N ARG A 14 -0.61 7.25 1.37
CA ARG A 14 0.77 7.68 1.33
C ARG A 14 1.69 6.48 1.40
N SER A 15 1.42 5.58 2.32
CA SER A 15 2.29 4.47 2.67
C SER A 15 1.58 3.13 2.39
N PHE A 16 2.32 2.03 2.38
CA PHE A 16 1.76 0.71 2.11
C PHE A 16 2.42 -0.35 2.99
N LEU A 17 1.61 -1.27 3.51
CA LEU A 17 2.08 -2.53 4.06
C LEU A 17 2.27 -3.52 2.94
N PHE A 18 3.48 -4.04 2.78
CA PHE A 18 3.79 -5.10 1.85
C PHE A 18 3.87 -6.42 2.60
N TYR A 19 3.05 -7.37 2.19
CA TYR A 19 3.04 -8.74 2.66
C TYR A 19 3.56 -9.65 1.56
N ILE A 20 4.56 -10.46 1.87
CA ILE A 20 4.89 -11.64 1.08
C ILE A 20 4.22 -12.82 1.77
N THR A 21 3.31 -13.50 1.08
CA THR A 21 2.50 -14.60 1.61
C THR A 21 2.74 -15.88 0.85
N ALA A 22 2.39 -17.01 1.45
CA ALA A 22 2.30 -18.29 0.78
C ALA A 22 1.26 -19.18 1.43
N ASN A 23 0.81 -20.19 0.69
CA ASN A 23 0.01 -21.30 1.18
C ASN A 23 0.90 -22.25 2.02
N ILE A 24 1.10 -21.89 3.30
CA ILE A 24 1.96 -22.60 4.25
C ILE A 24 1.29 -22.73 5.64
N GLY A 25 0.07 -22.22 5.80
CA GLY A 25 -0.67 -22.34 7.05
C GLY A 25 -1.46 -23.65 7.18
N PRO A 26 -2.01 -23.92 8.37
CA PRO A 26 -2.85 -25.10 8.60
C PRO A 26 -4.00 -25.20 7.60
N GLY A 27 -4.23 -26.38 7.03
CA GLY A 27 -5.28 -26.59 6.03
C GLY A 27 -5.00 -25.91 4.68
N GLY A 28 -3.77 -25.46 4.44
CA GLY A 28 -3.38 -24.75 3.23
C GLY A 28 -3.83 -23.29 3.21
N SER A 29 -3.97 -22.65 4.37
CA SER A 29 -4.29 -21.23 4.46
C SER A 29 -3.06 -20.39 4.07
N ASN A 30 -3.28 -19.24 3.45
CA ASN A 30 -2.21 -18.26 3.25
C ASN A 30 -1.67 -17.75 4.60
N ARG A 31 -0.37 -17.48 4.67
CA ARG A 31 0.30 -16.87 5.83
C ARG A 31 1.48 -16.00 5.37
N PRO A 32 1.80 -14.94 6.12
CA PRO A 32 2.90 -14.07 5.79
C PRO A 32 4.27 -14.71 6.08
N LEU A 33 5.23 -14.50 5.19
CA LEU A 33 6.64 -14.84 5.34
C LEU A 33 7.49 -13.60 5.60
N ALA A 34 7.05 -12.43 5.13
CA ALA A 34 7.68 -11.16 5.45
C ALA A 34 6.65 -10.05 5.38
N VAL A 35 6.78 -9.06 6.27
CA VAL A 35 5.96 -7.85 6.27
C VAL A 35 6.89 -6.65 6.32
N ALA A 36 6.63 -5.64 5.49
CA ALA A 36 7.34 -4.37 5.54
C ALA A 36 6.38 -3.19 5.42
N TYR A 37 6.60 -2.18 6.24
CA TYR A 37 6.00 -0.87 6.05
C TYR A 37 6.86 -0.07 5.08
N ARG A 38 6.25 0.31 3.96
CA ARG A 38 6.84 1.16 2.93
C ARG A 38 6.25 2.56 3.03
N GLN A 39 7.06 3.49 3.49
CA GLN A 39 6.62 4.87 3.68
C GLN A 39 6.60 5.64 2.36
N GLY A 40 5.51 6.37 2.10
CA GLY A 40 5.42 7.25 0.95
C GLY A 40 6.41 8.40 0.97
N ASN A 41 7.04 8.65 -0.18
CA ASN A 41 7.83 9.86 -0.40
C ASN A 41 6.95 10.98 -0.97
N ASP A 42 6.67 12.01 -0.15
CA ASP A 42 5.91 13.19 -0.58
C ASP A 42 6.79 14.34 -1.11
N LEU A 43 8.06 14.10 -1.44
CA LEU A 43 8.89 15.11 -2.14
C LEU A 43 8.25 15.55 -3.46
N SER A 44 7.42 14.71 -4.07
CA SER A 44 6.64 15.06 -5.27
C SER A 44 5.22 15.49 -4.89
N ARG A 45 4.82 16.66 -5.40
CA ARG A 45 3.44 17.17 -5.28
C ARG A 45 2.43 16.41 -6.15
N SER A 46 2.91 15.57 -7.07
CA SER A 46 2.05 14.87 -8.01
C SER A 46 1.36 13.69 -7.33
N ALA A 47 0.02 13.65 -7.37
CA ALA A 47 -0.75 12.48 -6.96
C ALA A 47 -0.36 11.21 -7.75
N LEU A 48 0.21 11.38 -8.96
CA LEU A 48 0.76 10.27 -9.75
C LEU A 48 1.93 9.60 -9.04
N SER A 49 2.76 10.35 -8.32
CA SER A 49 3.99 9.80 -7.76
C SER A 49 3.73 8.72 -6.72
N ARG A 50 2.67 8.83 -5.91
CA ARG A 50 2.33 7.78 -4.92
C ARG A 50 1.93 6.48 -5.60
N VAL A 51 1.02 6.55 -6.56
CA VAL A 51 0.54 5.38 -7.30
C VAL A 51 1.66 4.75 -8.13
N THR A 52 2.46 5.57 -8.82
CA THR A 52 3.62 5.11 -9.60
C THR A 52 4.69 4.45 -8.74
N ASN A 53 4.96 4.98 -7.53
CA ASN A 53 5.95 4.37 -6.63
C ASN A 53 5.51 2.97 -6.20
N VAL A 54 4.25 2.79 -5.80
CA VAL A 54 3.71 1.47 -5.42
C VAL A 54 3.76 0.49 -6.59
N ALA A 55 3.41 0.95 -7.80
CA ALA A 55 3.53 0.13 -9.01
C ALA A 55 4.98 -0.33 -9.25
N ASN A 56 5.95 0.57 -9.14
CA ASN A 56 7.37 0.25 -9.32
C ASN A 56 7.90 -0.68 -8.22
N ASP A 57 7.45 -0.50 -6.98
CA ASP A 57 7.78 -1.34 -5.84
C ASP A 57 7.28 -2.78 -6.08
N ILE A 58 6.03 -2.94 -6.52
CA ILE A 58 5.44 -4.24 -6.90
C ILE A 58 6.23 -4.89 -8.04
N LEU A 59 6.45 -4.19 -9.14
CA LEU A 59 7.19 -4.71 -10.30
C LEU A 59 8.61 -5.15 -9.91
N SER A 60 9.26 -4.39 -9.03
CA SER A 60 10.60 -4.69 -8.54
C SER A 60 10.60 -5.96 -7.69
N LEU A 61 9.59 -6.13 -6.83
CA LEU A 61 9.44 -7.30 -5.97
C LEU A 61 9.12 -8.55 -6.77
N VAL A 62 8.12 -8.50 -7.67
CA VAL A 62 7.78 -9.61 -8.56
C VAL A 62 9.03 -10.09 -9.31
N LYS A 63 9.80 -9.15 -9.89
CA LYS A 63 11.04 -9.49 -10.60
C LYS A 63 12.10 -10.16 -9.71
N ILE A 64 12.25 -9.74 -8.46
CA ILE A 64 13.22 -10.33 -7.52
C ILE A 64 12.75 -11.72 -7.07
N LEU A 65 11.46 -11.87 -6.75
CA LEU A 65 10.89 -13.11 -6.24
C LEU A 65 10.83 -14.19 -7.34
N SER A 66 10.59 -13.79 -8.59
CA SER A 66 10.65 -14.69 -9.75
C SER A 66 12.07 -14.97 -10.26
N ASP A 67 13.12 -14.35 -9.69
CA ASP A 67 14.50 -14.60 -10.12
C ASP A 67 14.94 -16.02 -9.71
N PRO A 68 15.37 -16.87 -10.67
CA PRO A 68 15.84 -18.23 -10.36
C PRO A 68 16.97 -18.29 -9.32
N ALA A 69 17.77 -17.22 -9.19
CA ALA A 69 18.84 -17.15 -8.19
C ALA A 69 18.30 -17.17 -6.74
N ASN A 70 17.07 -16.70 -6.51
CA ASN A 70 16.47 -16.65 -5.18
C ASN A 70 15.64 -17.90 -4.86
N ARG A 71 15.32 -18.72 -5.88
CA ARG A 71 14.36 -19.82 -5.79
C ARG A 71 14.68 -20.83 -4.68
N ALA A 72 15.92 -21.32 -4.63
CA ALA A 72 16.31 -22.33 -3.65
C ALA A 72 16.16 -21.84 -2.20
N SER A 73 16.49 -20.57 -1.93
CA SER A 73 16.35 -19.96 -0.61
C SER A 73 14.88 -19.76 -0.23
N LEU A 74 14.06 -19.29 -1.18
CA LEU A 74 12.63 -19.08 -0.96
C LEU A 74 11.88 -20.42 -0.73
N GLU A 75 12.20 -21.47 -1.49
CA GLU A 75 11.62 -22.82 -1.28
C GLU A 75 12.01 -23.41 0.08
N ALA A 76 13.27 -23.23 0.50
CA ALA A 76 13.74 -23.67 1.80
C ALA A 76 13.00 -22.95 2.94
N GLU A 77 12.80 -21.63 2.84
CA GLU A 77 12.06 -20.86 3.84
C GLU A 77 10.58 -21.19 3.86
N ARG A 78 9.94 -21.41 2.71
CA ARG A 78 8.55 -21.89 2.66
C ARG A 78 8.37 -23.22 3.38
N THR A 79 9.29 -24.16 3.17
CA THR A 79 9.27 -25.47 3.85
C THR A 79 9.49 -25.33 5.36
N LEU A 80 10.38 -24.41 5.77
CA LEU A 80 10.59 -24.11 7.19
C LEU A 80 9.34 -23.48 7.82
N ALA A 81 8.73 -22.54 7.11
CA ALA A 81 7.58 -21.78 7.56
C ALA A 81 6.34 -22.66 7.76
N GLU A 82 6.12 -23.64 6.88
CA GLU A 82 5.03 -24.61 7.03
C GLU A 82 5.09 -25.32 8.39
N LYS A 83 6.27 -25.82 8.77
CA LYS A 83 6.49 -26.46 10.09
C LYS A 83 6.33 -25.48 11.23
N TRP A 84 6.81 -24.25 11.04
CA TRP A 84 6.76 -23.21 12.05
C TRP A 84 5.31 -22.77 12.35
N TYR A 85 4.47 -22.59 11.32
CA TYR A 85 3.06 -22.24 11.48
C TYR A 85 2.23 -23.36 12.09
N GLN A 86 2.60 -24.63 11.88
CA GLN A 86 1.96 -25.77 12.55
C GLN A 86 2.25 -25.83 14.05
N GLN A 87 3.40 -25.32 14.50
CA GLN A 87 3.86 -25.40 15.89
C GLN A 87 3.53 -24.16 16.72
N ARG A 88 3.20 -23.04 16.08
CA ARG A 88 3.00 -21.76 16.75
C ARG A 88 1.57 -21.62 17.27
N ASP A 89 1.43 -21.41 18.57
CA ASP A 89 0.17 -20.98 19.18
C ASP A 89 -0.09 -19.50 18.85
N SER A 90 -1.26 -19.19 18.31
CA SER A 90 -1.59 -17.90 17.69
C SER A 90 -1.90 -16.80 18.73
N GLN A 91 -0.93 -16.42 19.57
CA GLN A 91 -1.15 -15.45 20.67
C GLN A 91 -0.10 -14.35 20.79
N SER A 92 0.49 -13.90 19.68
CA SER A 92 1.27 -12.65 19.71
C SER A 92 0.36 -11.47 19.34
N ARG A 93 0.25 -10.50 20.26
CA ARG A 93 -0.48 -9.26 20.03
C ARG A 93 0.15 -8.54 18.84
N ALA A 94 -0.65 -8.31 17.79
CA ALA A 94 -0.25 -7.55 16.63
C ALA A 94 0.20 -6.13 17.04
N PRO A 95 1.36 -5.65 16.59
CA PRO A 95 1.70 -4.25 16.77
C PRO A 95 0.74 -3.38 15.97
N THR A 96 0.23 -2.32 16.59
CA THR A 96 -0.56 -1.31 15.90
C THR A 96 0.39 -0.32 15.23
N LEU A 97 0.29 -0.18 13.92
CA LEU A 97 1.04 0.84 13.18
C LEU A 97 0.38 2.21 13.37
N PRO A 98 1.17 3.29 13.42
CA PRO A 98 0.61 4.62 13.55
C PRO A 98 -0.18 4.96 12.28
N ASP A 99 -1.45 5.30 12.47
CA ASP A 99 -2.25 5.95 11.45
C ASP A 99 -2.08 7.47 11.62
N ALA A 100 -1.10 8.02 10.91
CA ALA A 100 -0.90 9.47 10.87
C ALA A 100 -1.75 10.05 9.73
N PRO A 101 -2.43 11.19 9.92
CA PRO A 101 -3.19 11.79 8.83
C PRO A 101 -2.28 12.10 7.64
N GLN A 102 -2.87 12.03 6.45
CA GLN A 102 -2.24 12.51 5.22
C GLN A 102 -1.67 13.92 5.43
N PRO A 103 -0.62 14.32 4.70
CA PRO A 103 -0.13 15.68 4.77
C PRO A 103 -1.27 16.69 4.57
N PRO A 104 -1.17 17.88 5.20
CA PRO A 104 -2.18 18.92 5.06
C PRO A 104 -2.53 19.18 3.60
N PHE A 105 -3.78 19.59 3.37
CA PHE A 105 -4.21 20.03 2.06
C PHE A 105 -3.33 21.21 1.65
N ALA A 106 -2.64 21.04 0.52
CA ALA A 106 -1.86 22.11 -0.08
C ALA A 106 -2.57 22.53 -1.37
N GLY A 107 -3.03 23.77 -1.41
CA GLY A 107 -3.51 24.39 -2.64
C GLY A 107 -2.43 24.41 -3.72
N TRP A 108 -2.82 24.65 -4.96
CA TRP A 108 -1.86 24.71 -6.08
C TRP A 108 -0.80 25.81 -5.88
N GLN A 109 -1.15 26.92 -5.24
CA GLN A 109 -0.27 28.06 -5.00
C GLN A 109 0.53 27.98 -3.70
N ASP A 110 0.28 26.98 -2.84
CA ASP A 110 0.94 26.91 -1.54
C ASP A 110 2.40 26.47 -1.65
N ASN A 111 3.27 27.17 -0.93
CA ASN A 111 4.67 26.80 -0.69
C ASN A 111 4.72 25.64 0.31
N TRP A 112 4.21 24.48 -0.09
CA TRP A 112 4.20 23.30 0.74
C TRP A 112 5.61 22.73 0.90
N ARG A 113 5.98 22.44 2.15
CA ARG A 113 7.25 21.78 2.48
C ARG A 113 7.03 20.29 2.67
N PRO A 114 7.86 19.44 2.04
CA PRO A 114 7.85 18.01 2.30
C PRO A 114 7.94 17.68 3.78
N ILE A 115 6.92 17.00 4.30
CA ILE A 115 6.94 16.46 5.66
C ILE A 115 7.62 15.10 5.58
N VAL A 116 8.86 15.06 6.03
CA VAL A 116 9.59 13.82 6.23
C VAL A 116 9.05 13.17 7.51
N GLN A 117 8.36 12.03 7.40
CA GLN A 117 7.96 11.30 8.61
C GLN A 117 9.18 10.62 9.26
N PRO A 118 9.18 10.51 10.60
CA PRO A 118 10.17 9.75 11.32
C PRO A 118 10.09 8.26 10.95
N GLU A 119 11.21 7.57 11.05
CA GLU A 119 11.27 6.11 10.93
C GLU A 119 10.48 5.47 12.07
N LEU A 120 9.71 4.41 11.80
CA LEU A 120 9.09 3.64 12.88
C LEU A 120 10.15 2.84 13.62
N ALA A 121 9.84 2.50 14.88
CA ALA A 121 10.69 1.63 15.67
C ALA A 121 10.89 0.30 14.94
N GLN A 122 12.12 0.04 14.49
CA GLN A 122 12.48 -1.22 13.87
C GLN A 122 12.56 -2.30 14.94
N SER A 123 12.06 -3.50 14.63
CA SER A 123 12.27 -4.63 15.51
C SER A 123 13.77 -4.94 15.60
N SER A 124 14.30 -5.04 16.81
CA SER A 124 15.66 -5.56 17.03
C SER A 124 15.74 -7.07 16.87
N THR A 125 14.61 -7.75 16.64
CA THR A 125 14.58 -9.19 16.40
C THR A 125 14.98 -9.48 14.96
N PRO A 126 15.81 -10.51 14.72
CA PRO A 126 16.03 -11.02 13.38
C PRO A 126 14.69 -11.36 12.69
N ALA A 127 14.63 -11.20 11.37
CA ALA A 127 13.49 -11.66 10.59
C ALA A 127 13.33 -13.17 10.72
N ASP A 128 12.09 -13.65 10.92
CA ASP A 128 11.79 -15.08 11.02
C ASP A 128 12.20 -15.84 9.75
N PHE A 129 12.07 -15.20 8.59
CA PHE A 129 12.43 -15.73 7.26
C PHE A 129 13.34 -14.73 6.54
N ALA A 130 14.64 -14.86 6.77
CA ALA A 130 15.64 -13.84 6.42
C ALA A 130 15.81 -13.61 4.91
N SER A 131 15.75 -14.66 4.10
CA SER A 131 15.88 -14.61 2.64
C SER A 131 14.69 -13.91 2.01
N THR A 132 13.48 -14.25 2.47
CA THR A 132 12.23 -13.63 2.03
C THR A 132 12.19 -12.16 2.45
N ALA A 133 12.57 -11.84 3.68
CA ALA A 133 12.70 -10.47 4.16
C ALA A 133 13.77 -9.67 3.39
N ALA A 134 14.90 -10.30 3.03
CA ALA A 134 15.94 -9.66 2.22
C ALA A 134 15.46 -9.35 0.80
N CYS A 135 14.69 -10.26 0.19
CA CYS A 135 14.04 -10.01 -1.11
C CYS A 135 13.06 -8.84 -1.01
N LEU A 136 12.23 -8.81 0.04
CA LEU A 136 11.28 -7.73 0.30
C LEU A 136 11.98 -6.38 0.40
N VAL A 137 12.99 -6.26 1.28
CA VAL A 137 13.73 -5.01 1.47
C VAL A 137 14.47 -4.60 0.20
N SER A 138 15.10 -5.55 -0.50
CA SER A 138 15.84 -5.25 -1.74
C SER A 138 14.94 -4.76 -2.86
N GLY A 139 13.73 -5.31 -2.99
CA GLY A 139 12.75 -4.86 -3.97
C GLY A 139 12.23 -3.46 -3.68
N LEU A 140 11.90 -3.18 -2.42
CA LEU A 140 11.41 -1.87 -1.99
C LEU A 140 12.47 -0.76 -2.01
N LEU A 141 13.76 -1.11 -1.91
CA LEU A 141 14.87 -0.16 -1.98
C LEU A 141 15.47 0.00 -3.39
N LYS A 142 14.96 -0.71 -4.40
CA LYS A 142 15.57 -0.78 -5.73
C LYS A 142 15.69 0.57 -6.43
N ASP A 143 14.73 1.47 -6.24
CA ASP A 143 14.80 2.87 -6.69
C ASP A 143 15.29 3.81 -5.56
N SER A 144 16.52 3.55 -5.10
CA SER A 144 17.17 4.27 -3.98
C SER A 144 17.35 5.77 -4.22
N SER A 145 17.14 6.25 -5.45
CA SER A 145 17.21 7.68 -5.77
C SER A 145 16.09 8.50 -5.10
N ARG A 146 14.98 7.84 -4.77
CA ARG A 146 13.78 8.44 -4.16
C ARG A 146 13.34 7.74 -2.88
N THR A 147 13.99 6.65 -2.50
CA THR A 147 13.65 5.87 -1.32
C THR A 147 14.83 5.86 -0.37
N ARG A 148 14.66 6.41 0.83
CA ARG A 148 15.66 6.34 1.88
C ARG A 148 15.62 4.94 2.50
N PRO A 149 16.73 4.42 3.03
CA PRO A 149 16.72 3.16 3.77
C PRO A 149 15.66 3.14 4.89
N GLY A 150 15.50 4.26 5.59
CA GLY A 150 14.49 4.43 6.64
C GLY A 150 13.04 4.42 6.16
N ASP A 151 12.77 4.54 4.86
CA ASP A 151 11.41 4.49 4.32
C ASP A 151 10.93 3.03 4.09
N VAL A 152 11.76 2.03 4.38
CA VAL A 152 11.43 0.61 4.34
C VAL A 152 11.75 0.00 5.70
N GLN A 153 10.71 -0.46 6.40
CA GLN A 153 10.85 -0.90 7.79
C GLN A 153 10.17 -2.26 7.93
N LEU A 154 10.95 -3.31 8.23
CA LEU A 154 10.41 -4.64 8.48
C LEU A 154 9.47 -4.61 9.70
N GLN A 155 8.36 -5.32 9.56
CA GLN A 155 7.32 -5.44 10.57
C GLN A 155 7.18 -6.91 11.00
N PRO A 156 6.71 -7.17 12.24
CA PRO A 156 6.39 -8.52 12.67
C PRO A 156 5.36 -9.18 11.74
N LEU A 157 5.45 -10.51 11.59
CA LEU A 157 4.48 -11.28 10.80
C LEU A 157 3.05 -11.20 11.33
N SER A 158 2.88 -10.83 12.60
CA SER A 158 1.58 -10.58 13.23
C SER A 158 0.97 -9.21 12.90
N THR A 159 1.61 -8.38 12.08
CA THR A 159 1.08 -7.05 11.76
C THR A 159 -0.17 -7.16 10.90
N ILE A 160 -1.28 -6.59 11.38
CA ILE A 160 -2.59 -6.63 10.74
C ILE A 160 -2.81 -5.33 9.94
N PHE A 161 -3.45 -5.45 8.79
CA PHE A 161 -3.91 -4.32 8.02
C PHE A 161 -5.27 -3.82 8.55
N HIS A 162 -5.35 -2.51 8.76
CA HIS A 162 -6.55 -1.82 9.21
C HIS A 162 -7.18 -1.06 8.04
N GLY A 163 -8.36 -1.47 7.61
CA GLY A 163 -9.04 -0.92 6.42
C GLY A 163 -9.63 0.48 6.62
N ASP A 164 -9.59 1.00 7.84
CA ASP A 164 -9.94 2.36 8.24
C ASP A 164 -8.74 3.31 8.33
N SER A 165 -7.53 2.82 8.06
CA SER A 165 -6.29 3.63 8.05
C SER A 165 -6.30 4.70 6.95
N LEU A 166 -6.07 5.96 7.34
CA LEU A 166 -5.88 7.08 6.43
C LEU A 166 -4.47 7.14 5.85
N GLU A 167 -3.49 6.58 6.55
CA GLU A 167 -2.08 6.66 6.18
C GLU A 167 -1.70 5.63 5.11
N TYR A 168 -2.10 4.38 5.31
CA TYR A 168 -1.55 3.25 4.57
C TYR A 168 -2.56 2.34 3.89
N GLY A 169 -2.21 1.87 2.70
CA GLY A 169 -2.86 0.74 2.04
C GLY A 169 -2.11 -0.57 2.32
N MET A 170 -2.50 -1.62 1.61
CA MET A 170 -1.87 -2.93 1.67
C MET A 170 -1.57 -3.44 0.26
N VAL A 171 -0.45 -4.16 0.14
CA VAL A 171 -0.04 -4.93 -1.03
C VAL A 171 0.25 -6.34 -0.55
N VAL A 172 -0.34 -7.31 -1.22
CA VAL A 172 -0.09 -8.73 -1.01
C VAL A 172 0.64 -9.26 -2.23
N ILE A 173 1.70 -10.04 -2.00
CA ILE A 173 2.44 -10.75 -3.04
C ILE A 173 2.44 -12.22 -2.66
N ASP A 174 1.77 -13.04 -3.46
CA ASP A 174 1.70 -14.47 -3.24
C ASP A 174 2.87 -15.17 -3.94
N ILE A 175 3.61 -15.96 -3.16
CA ILE A 175 4.69 -16.80 -3.65
C ILE A 175 4.39 -18.30 -3.46
N SER A 176 3.10 -18.66 -3.36
CA SER A 176 2.62 -20.04 -3.33
C SER A 176 3.11 -20.86 -4.53
N ASP A 177 3.23 -20.24 -5.70
CA ASP A 177 3.99 -20.77 -6.84
C ASP A 177 5.11 -19.80 -7.21
N LEU A 178 6.37 -20.21 -7.01
CA LEU A 178 7.52 -19.37 -7.38
C LEU A 178 7.73 -19.26 -8.90
N ALA A 179 7.03 -20.06 -9.70
CA ALA A 179 6.97 -19.86 -11.15
C ALA A 179 5.95 -18.78 -11.55
N HIS A 180 4.92 -18.55 -10.73
CA HIS A 180 3.80 -17.63 -10.99
C HIS A 180 3.58 -16.78 -9.75
N VAL A 181 4.38 -15.72 -9.62
CA VAL A 181 4.27 -14.79 -8.49
C VAL A 181 3.13 -13.82 -8.79
N GLU A 182 2.10 -13.87 -7.96
CA GLU A 182 0.91 -13.03 -8.09
C GLU A 182 0.96 -11.88 -7.09
N TYR A 183 0.20 -10.81 -7.37
CA TYR A 183 0.06 -9.71 -6.43
C TYR A 183 -1.34 -9.11 -6.42
N GLY A 184 -1.65 -8.36 -5.37
CA GLY A 184 -2.89 -7.61 -5.25
C GLY A 184 -2.74 -6.40 -4.35
N ILE A 185 -3.51 -5.34 -4.64
CA ILE A 185 -3.47 -4.07 -3.91
C ILE A 185 -4.82 -3.83 -3.24
N VAL A 186 -4.79 -3.55 -1.94
CA VAL A 186 -5.92 -2.99 -1.20
C VAL A 186 -5.61 -1.52 -0.88
N SER A 187 -6.35 -0.62 -1.51
CA SER A 187 -6.18 0.82 -1.30
C SER A 187 -7.54 1.52 -1.37
N PHE A 188 -7.69 2.61 -0.63
CA PHE A 188 -8.92 3.37 -0.50
C PHE A 188 -8.61 4.84 -0.75
N PRO A 189 -9.41 5.55 -1.56
CA PRO A 189 -9.14 6.95 -1.82
C PRO A 189 -9.23 7.74 -0.54
N VAL A 190 -8.22 8.56 -0.29
CA VAL A 190 -8.26 9.56 0.76
C VAL A 190 -8.77 10.85 0.14
N CYS A 191 -9.91 11.32 0.65
CA CYS A 191 -10.63 12.49 0.20
C CYS A 191 -10.34 13.66 1.15
N TYR A 192 -9.99 14.81 0.58
CA TYR A 192 -9.93 16.08 1.29
C TYR A 192 -11.29 16.78 1.11
N MET A 193 -12.10 16.76 2.17
CA MET A 193 -13.47 17.25 2.17
C MET A 193 -13.55 18.63 2.82
N ALA A 194 -14.22 19.58 2.18
CA ALA A 194 -14.44 20.89 2.77
C ALA A 194 -15.76 21.49 2.33
N HIS A 195 -16.24 22.44 3.12
CA HIS A 195 -17.32 23.32 2.71
C HIS A 195 -16.74 24.46 1.87
N VAL A 196 -17.17 24.57 0.63
CA VAL A 196 -16.69 25.57 -0.33
C VAL A 196 -17.86 26.22 -1.06
N GLU A 197 -17.65 27.45 -1.50
CA GLU A 197 -18.53 28.14 -2.44
C GLU A 197 -17.93 27.99 -3.84
N TYR A 198 -18.78 27.85 -4.86
CA TYR A 198 -18.31 27.70 -6.23
C TYR A 198 -19.20 28.44 -7.22
N HIS A 199 -18.63 28.81 -8.36
CA HIS A 199 -19.28 29.72 -9.32
C HIS A 199 -20.43 29.08 -10.11
N SER A 200 -20.49 27.75 -10.21
CA SER A 200 -21.44 27.03 -11.08
C SER A 200 -22.07 25.80 -10.41
N ASP A 201 -23.40 25.72 -10.42
CA ASP A 201 -24.16 24.54 -9.97
C ASP A 201 -23.80 23.25 -10.72
N CYS A 202 -23.24 23.37 -11.93
CA CYS A 202 -22.96 22.24 -12.82
C CYS A 202 -21.51 21.75 -12.74
N GLY A 203 -20.59 22.56 -12.22
CA GLY A 203 -19.14 22.36 -12.33
C GLY A 203 -18.47 21.85 -11.05
N GLY A 204 -19.12 22.02 -9.89
CA GLY A 204 -18.47 21.82 -8.60
C GLY A 204 -17.40 22.88 -8.34
N TRP A 205 -16.54 22.63 -7.35
CA TRP A 205 -15.46 23.53 -6.98
C TRP A 205 -14.25 23.38 -7.91
N ASP A 206 -13.84 24.48 -8.53
CA ASP A 206 -12.65 24.60 -9.38
C ASP A 206 -11.52 25.30 -8.60
N PRO A 207 -10.40 24.62 -8.29
CA PRO A 207 -9.27 25.22 -7.59
C PRO A 207 -8.60 26.40 -8.32
N VAL A 208 -8.92 26.62 -9.61
CA VAL A 208 -8.38 27.72 -10.43
C VAL A 208 -9.28 28.96 -10.38
N GLU A 209 -10.60 28.77 -10.37
CA GLU A 209 -11.58 29.87 -10.49
C GLU A 209 -12.28 30.20 -9.16
N ASP A 210 -12.41 29.23 -8.26
CA ASP A 210 -13.11 29.39 -6.99
C ASP A 210 -12.16 29.71 -5.82
N ASP A 211 -12.71 30.35 -4.79
CA ASP A 211 -11.98 30.67 -3.58
C ASP A 211 -11.52 29.40 -2.84
N PRO A 212 -10.34 29.40 -2.21
CA PRO A 212 -9.89 28.29 -1.40
C PRO A 212 -10.80 28.07 -0.17
N PRO A 213 -10.82 26.84 0.39
CA PRO A 213 -11.59 26.58 1.61
C PRO A 213 -11.11 27.47 2.76
N GLN A 214 -12.06 27.99 3.54
CA GLN A 214 -11.78 28.90 4.66
C GLN A 214 -11.14 28.19 5.88
N LYS A 215 -11.16 26.86 5.90
CA LYS A 215 -10.60 26.01 6.94
C LYS A 215 -9.84 24.86 6.29
N GLU A 216 -8.93 24.26 7.04
CA GLU A 216 -8.28 23.01 6.64
C GLU A 216 -9.35 21.95 6.32
N PRO A 217 -9.28 21.30 5.15
CA PRO A 217 -10.20 20.22 4.79
C PRO A 217 -10.09 19.03 5.74
N ASP A 218 -11.23 18.36 5.97
CA ASP A 218 -11.27 17.08 6.65
C ASP A 218 -10.62 16.01 5.76
N VAL A 219 -9.79 15.16 6.35
CA VAL A 219 -9.17 14.03 5.66
C VAL A 219 -9.95 12.77 6.00
N VAL A 220 -10.65 12.21 5.03
CA VAL A 220 -11.52 11.04 5.21
C VAL A 220 -11.24 9.96 4.18
N LEU A 221 -11.53 8.70 4.51
CA LEU A 221 -11.56 7.63 3.52
C LEU A 221 -12.83 7.73 2.66
N GLY A 222 -12.72 7.34 1.39
CA GLY A 222 -13.88 7.17 0.54
C GLY A 222 -14.82 6.09 1.08
N ASP A 223 -16.12 6.33 0.96
CA ASP A 223 -17.17 5.49 1.58
C ASP A 223 -17.11 4.02 1.14
N LYS A 224 -16.74 3.76 -0.11
CA LYS A 224 -16.63 2.40 -0.66
C LYS A 224 -15.26 1.81 -0.38
N ARG A 225 -15.20 0.86 0.54
CA ARG A 225 -14.00 0.14 0.96
C ARG A 225 -14.15 -1.37 0.75
N PRO A 226 -14.23 -1.84 -0.51
CA PRO A 226 -14.39 -3.26 -0.79
C PRO A 226 -13.14 -4.04 -0.38
N ARG A 227 -13.33 -5.23 0.19
CA ARG A 227 -12.30 -6.22 0.49
C ARG A 227 -11.98 -7.01 -0.78
N VAL A 228 -11.47 -6.31 -1.79
CA VAL A 228 -11.16 -6.86 -3.12
C VAL A 228 -9.76 -6.44 -3.52
N LEU A 229 -8.96 -7.41 -3.94
CA LEU A 229 -7.63 -7.17 -4.50
C LEU A 229 -7.73 -6.51 -5.87
N MET A 230 -7.01 -5.41 -6.04
CA MET A 230 -6.91 -4.72 -7.32
C MET A 230 -5.56 -4.99 -7.97
N SER A 231 -5.56 -5.16 -9.29
CA SER A 231 -4.35 -5.04 -10.10
C SER A 231 -3.78 -3.62 -10.05
N VAL A 232 -2.52 -3.44 -10.45
CA VAL A 232 -1.94 -2.09 -10.57
C VAL A 232 -2.73 -1.24 -11.59
N VAL A 233 -3.27 -1.84 -12.66
CA VAL A 233 -4.07 -1.11 -13.68
C VAL A 233 -5.34 -0.54 -13.05
N GLU A 234 -6.07 -1.35 -12.30
CA GLU A 234 -7.29 -0.92 -11.61
C GLU A 234 -6.98 0.12 -10.52
N ASN A 235 -5.93 -0.11 -9.74
CA ASN A 235 -5.48 0.83 -8.72
C ASN A 235 -5.12 2.18 -9.34
N VAL A 236 -4.40 2.21 -10.47
CA VAL A 236 -4.10 3.48 -11.16
C VAL A 236 -5.35 4.11 -11.74
N GLY A 237 -6.21 3.33 -12.39
CA GLY A 237 -7.47 3.81 -12.98
C GLY A 237 -8.39 4.46 -11.94
N LYS A 238 -8.38 3.98 -10.70
CA LYS A 238 -9.12 4.52 -9.56
C LYS A 238 -8.76 5.97 -9.23
N TYR A 239 -7.49 6.34 -9.37
CA TYR A 239 -7.00 7.68 -9.07
C TYR A 239 -6.83 8.56 -10.32
N MET A 240 -6.64 7.93 -11.49
CA MET A 240 -6.19 8.59 -12.72
C MET A 240 -6.80 7.93 -13.98
N PRO A 241 -8.09 8.15 -14.25
CA PRO A 241 -8.77 7.50 -15.37
C PRO A 241 -8.22 7.87 -16.77
N PHE A 242 -7.38 8.90 -16.90
CA PHE A 242 -6.90 9.43 -18.19
C PHE A 242 -5.37 9.48 -18.37
N ARG A 243 -4.55 8.96 -17.43
CA ARG A 243 -3.08 9.17 -17.44
C ARG A 243 -2.25 8.00 -16.92
N LEU A 244 -2.60 6.75 -17.23
CA LEU A 244 -1.66 5.65 -16.99
C LEU A 244 -0.49 5.79 -18.01
N GLU A 245 0.73 6.03 -17.53
CA GLU A 245 1.90 6.04 -18.39
C GLU A 245 2.01 4.71 -19.14
N GLU A 246 2.09 4.73 -20.48
CA GLU A 246 2.12 3.52 -21.31
C GLU A 246 3.23 2.54 -20.92
N ARG A 247 4.34 3.05 -20.37
CA ARG A 247 5.45 2.22 -19.88
C ARG A 247 5.02 1.38 -18.69
N ILE A 248 4.43 2.00 -17.66
CA ILE A 248 3.93 1.30 -16.47
C ILE A 248 2.79 0.37 -16.88
N ALA A 249 1.89 0.81 -17.77
CA ALA A 249 0.82 -0.02 -18.30
C ALA A 249 1.33 -1.32 -18.94
N ARG A 250 2.44 -1.26 -19.67
CA ARG A 250 3.01 -2.40 -20.39
C ARG A 250 3.66 -3.40 -19.44
N GLU A 251 4.46 -2.93 -18.50
CA GLU A 251 5.15 -3.79 -17.54
C GLU A 251 4.17 -4.44 -16.57
N VAL A 252 3.16 -3.68 -16.12
CA VAL A 252 2.12 -4.16 -15.21
C VAL A 252 1.24 -5.24 -15.84
N ARG A 253 0.88 -5.10 -17.13
CA ARG A 253 0.06 -6.11 -17.83
C ARG A 253 0.77 -7.45 -18.00
N ALA A 254 2.08 -7.50 -17.77
CA ALA A 254 2.85 -8.75 -17.81
C ALA A 254 2.94 -9.44 -16.45
N CYS A 255 2.45 -8.83 -15.37
CA CYS A 255 2.39 -9.43 -14.04
C CYS A 255 0.99 -9.94 -13.74
N GLU A 256 0.89 -11.15 -13.18
CA GLU A 256 -0.37 -11.79 -12.82
C GLU A 256 -0.91 -11.18 -11.51
N SER A 257 -2.22 -10.88 -11.50
CA SER A 257 -2.92 -10.39 -10.32
C SER A 257 -3.64 -11.53 -9.62
N ILE A 258 -3.67 -11.50 -8.30
CA ILE A 258 -4.41 -12.47 -7.48
C ILE A 258 -5.91 -12.33 -7.79
N GLU A 259 -6.57 -13.46 -8.07
CA GLU A 259 -8.03 -13.52 -8.29
C GLU A 259 -8.80 -13.99 -7.05
N ASP A 260 -8.13 -14.65 -6.09
CA ASP A 260 -8.74 -15.19 -4.88
C ASP A 260 -8.54 -14.26 -3.67
N ASP A 261 -9.61 -13.57 -3.26
CA ASP A 261 -9.61 -12.67 -2.11
C ASP A 261 -9.45 -13.41 -0.75
N SER A 262 -9.55 -14.74 -0.69
CA SER A 262 -9.36 -15.52 0.56
C SER A 262 -7.96 -15.38 1.16
N ILE A 263 -6.99 -14.98 0.34
CA ILE A 263 -5.63 -14.65 0.78
C ILE A 263 -5.61 -13.53 1.83
N LEU A 264 -6.65 -12.70 1.91
CA LEU A 264 -6.73 -11.59 2.84
C LEU A 264 -7.15 -12.00 4.25
N ASP A 265 -7.55 -13.25 4.50
CA ASP A 265 -8.14 -13.67 5.79
C ASP A 265 -7.16 -13.59 6.97
N CYS A 266 -5.87 -13.67 6.69
CA CYS A 266 -4.83 -13.61 7.70
C CYS A 266 -4.34 -12.19 8.00
N GLU A 267 -4.38 -11.30 7.03
CA GLU A 267 -3.87 -9.93 7.12
C GLU A 267 -5.00 -8.90 7.32
N TYR A 268 -6.24 -9.25 6.97
CA TYR A 268 -7.40 -8.37 7.02
C TYR A 268 -8.66 -9.11 7.49
N PRO A 269 -8.76 -9.47 8.79
CA PRO A 269 -9.86 -10.28 9.32
C PRO A 269 -11.20 -9.51 9.38
N ASP A 270 -12.31 -10.24 9.27
CA ASP A 270 -13.68 -9.70 9.18
C ASP A 270 -14.14 -8.85 10.39
N HIS A 271 -13.43 -8.91 11.52
CA HIS A 271 -13.76 -8.14 12.72
C HIS A 271 -13.26 -6.68 12.69
N CYS A 272 -12.60 -6.25 11.62
CA CYS A 272 -12.10 -4.88 11.46
C CYS A 272 -13.16 -3.88 10.92
N PHE A 273 -14.46 -4.22 10.99
CA PHE A 273 -15.56 -3.43 10.42
C PHE A 273 -16.59 -2.90 11.44
N ASP A 274 -16.30 -2.94 12.74
CA ASP A 274 -17.17 -2.35 13.78
C ASP A 274 -16.91 -0.85 13.98
#